data_AF-A0A831TDX1-F1
#
_entry.id   AF-A0A831TDX1-F1
#
_cell.length_a   1.000
_cell.length_b   1.000
_cell.length_c   1.000
_cell.angle_alpha   90.00
_cell.angle_beta   90.00
_cell.angle_gamma   90.00
#
_symmetry.space_group_name_H-M   'P 1'
#
loop_
_entity.id
_entity.type
_entity.pdbx_description
1 polymer ?
#
loop_
_entity_poly.entity_id
_entity_poly.type
_entity_poly.pdbx_seq_one_letter_code
_entity_poly.pdbx_strand_id
1 'polypeptide(L)'
;MGTSCTELLVGRVLDDEGLTAGLNDPEARVLVEWLVEEVEKIGAAESDDEQAAQKVEQLCQRARLIRKFVALWCHQQDHGAAAQFAATSRLGWPLPVSDQRDPCEVMLHILACEKG
;
A
#
# COMPACT_ATOMS: atom_id res chain seq x y z
N MET A 1 6.94 4.27 -30.52
CA MET A 1 6.08 4.77 -29.44
C MET A 1 6.72 4.30 -28.16
N GLY A 2 7.38 5.20 -27.41
CA GLY A 2 8.03 4.83 -26.17
C GLY A 2 6.95 4.59 -25.12
N THR A 3 6.83 3.37 -24.63
CA THR A 3 6.18 3.13 -23.34
C THR A 3 6.82 4.07 -22.32
N SER A 4 6.03 4.98 -21.76
CA SER A 4 6.51 5.89 -20.72
C SER A 4 7.06 5.04 -19.58
N CYS A 5 8.22 5.39 -19.01
CA CYS A 5 8.83 4.62 -17.93
C CYS A 5 7.87 4.38 -16.76
N THR A 6 6.94 5.31 -16.54
CA THR A 6 5.81 5.17 -15.61
C THR A 6 4.95 3.93 -15.87
N GLU A 7 4.66 3.60 -17.14
CA GLU A 7 3.81 2.46 -17.49
C GLU A 7 4.50 1.12 -17.20
N LEU A 8 5.83 1.07 -17.34
CA LEU A 8 6.64 -0.09 -16.93
C LEU A 8 6.66 -0.25 -15.41
N LEU A 9 6.75 0.86 -14.67
CA LEU A 9 6.71 0.86 -13.21
C LEU A 9 5.34 0.42 -12.70
N VAL A 10 4.25 0.92 -13.28
CA VAL A 10 2.88 0.49 -12.95
C VAL A 10 2.69 -0.99 -13.24
N GLY A 11 3.14 -1.47 -14.41
CA GLY A 11 3.10 -2.89 -14.75
C GLY A 11 3.82 -3.76 -13.73
N ARG A 12 4.99 -3.33 -13.24
CA ARG A 12 5.74 -4.03 -12.20
C ARG A 12 5.01 -4.09 -10.86
N VAL A 13 4.31 -3.02 -10.48
CA VAL A 13 3.48 -3.02 -9.26
C VAL A 13 2.31 -3.99 -9.41
N LEU A 14 1.62 -3.96 -10.55
CA LEU A 14 0.47 -4.83 -10.81
C LEU A 14 0.86 -6.33 -10.91
N ASP A 15 2.09 -6.63 -11.30
CA ASP A 15 2.65 -7.98 -11.35
C ASP A 15 3.06 -8.53 -9.98
N ASP A 16 3.20 -7.68 -8.95
CA ASP A 16 3.53 -8.12 -7.60
C ASP A 16 2.30 -8.75 -6.93
N GLU A 17 2.11 -10.07 -7.15
CA GLU A 17 1.03 -10.89 -6.58
C GLU A 17 0.92 -10.75 -5.03
N GLY A 18 2.02 -10.36 -4.39
CA GLY A 18 2.10 -10.10 -2.97
C GLY A 18 1.37 -8.83 -2.51
N LEU A 19 0.84 -7.99 -3.40
CA LEU A 19 0.15 -6.75 -3.02
C LEU A 19 -1.34 -6.96 -2.72
N THR A 20 -1.99 -7.90 -3.41
CA THR A 20 -3.43 -8.14 -3.26
C THR A 20 -3.74 -9.45 -2.55
N ALA A 21 -2.77 -10.35 -2.41
CA ALA A 21 -2.95 -11.63 -1.74
C ALA A 21 -3.40 -11.46 -0.27
N GLY A 22 -4.54 -12.06 0.09
CA GLY A 22 -5.11 -12.01 1.43
C GLY A 22 -6.03 -10.81 1.71
N LEU A 23 -6.28 -9.98 0.69
CA LEU A 23 -7.33 -8.95 0.70
C LEU A 23 -8.56 -9.45 -0.06
N ASN A 24 -9.73 -8.93 0.27
CA ASN A 24 -10.89 -9.05 -0.60
C ASN A 24 -10.79 -8.04 -1.76
N ASP A 25 -11.55 -8.30 -2.83
CA ASP A 25 -11.60 -7.49 -4.05
C ASP A 25 -11.74 -5.95 -3.80
N PRO A 26 -12.67 -5.46 -2.95
CA PRO A 26 -12.82 -4.02 -2.76
C PRO A 26 -11.61 -3.38 -2.07
N GLU A 27 -10.96 -4.10 -1.15
CA GLU A 27 -9.74 -3.65 -0.49
C GLU A 27 -8.59 -3.63 -1.50
N ALA A 28 -8.37 -4.75 -2.19
CA ALA A 28 -7.31 -4.89 -3.19
C ALA A 28 -7.38 -3.75 -4.23
N ARG A 29 -8.60 -3.42 -4.67
CA ARG A 29 -8.83 -2.31 -5.59
C ARG A 29 -8.38 -0.96 -5.01
N VAL A 30 -8.76 -0.64 -3.77
CA VAL A 30 -8.37 0.62 -3.12
C VAL A 30 -6.84 0.74 -3.01
N LEU A 31 -6.15 -0.35 -2.66
CA LEU A 31 -4.69 -0.36 -2.56
C LEU A 31 -4.03 -0.17 -3.94
N VAL A 32 -4.55 -0.85 -4.97
CA VAL A 32 -4.06 -0.74 -6.34
C VAL A 32 -4.30 0.66 -6.91
N GLU A 33 -5.48 1.24 -6.72
CA GLU A 33 -5.79 2.59 -7.16
C GLU A 33 -4.81 3.60 -6.54
N TRP A 34 -4.57 3.50 -5.23
CA TRP A 34 -3.58 4.34 -4.55
C TRP A 34 -2.15 4.13 -5.09
N LEU A 35 -1.74 2.88 -5.30
CA LEU A 35 -0.42 2.55 -5.82
C LEU A 35 -0.18 3.15 -7.21
N VAL A 36 -1.16 3.04 -8.11
CA VAL A 36 -1.08 3.61 -9.45
C VAL A 36 -0.90 5.13 -9.37
N GLU A 37 -1.73 5.82 -8.58
CA GLU A 37 -1.61 7.26 -8.37
C GLU A 37 -0.21 7.67 -7.87
N GLU A 38 0.35 6.94 -6.90
CA GLU A 38 1.66 7.25 -6.33
C GLU A 38 2.81 6.95 -7.30
N VAL A 39 2.73 5.87 -8.08
CA VAL A 39 3.70 5.57 -9.13
C VAL A 39 3.69 6.64 -10.22
N GLU A 40 2.51 7.12 -10.62
CA GLU A 40 2.38 8.22 -11.58
C GLU A 40 3.04 9.51 -11.06
N LYS A 41 2.82 9.84 -9.78
CA LYS A 41 3.49 10.99 -9.13
C LYS A 41 5.01 10.83 -9.10
N ILE A 42 5.52 9.64 -8.77
CA ILE A 42 6.96 9.36 -8.77
C ILE A 42 7.54 9.53 -10.17
N GLY A 43 6.89 8.96 -11.19
CA GLY A 43 7.33 9.08 -12.59
C GLY A 43 7.25 10.50 -13.13
N ALA A 44 6.34 11.33 -12.62
CA ALA A 44 6.26 12.75 -12.97
C ALA A 44 7.28 13.63 -12.23
N ALA A 45 7.66 13.25 -11.01
CA ALA A 45 8.56 14.02 -10.16
C ALA A 45 10.05 13.70 -10.41
N GLU A 46 10.37 12.45 -10.73
CA GLU A 46 11.74 12.00 -10.96
C GLU A 46 12.07 11.97 -12.44
N SER A 47 13.15 12.64 -12.83
CA SER A 47 13.71 12.56 -14.19
C SER A 47 14.71 11.42 -14.37
N ASP A 48 15.06 10.74 -13.27
CA ASP A 48 16.00 9.62 -13.25
C ASP A 48 15.25 8.30 -13.01
N ASP A 49 15.38 7.38 -13.97
CA ASP A 49 14.69 6.09 -13.96
C ASP A 49 15.10 5.19 -12.77
N GLU A 50 16.36 5.25 -12.34
CA GLU A 50 16.87 4.41 -11.26
C GLU A 50 16.34 4.89 -9.90
N GLN A 51 16.27 6.21 -9.71
CA GLN A 51 15.66 6.83 -8.54
C GLN A 51 14.15 6.60 -8.50
N ALA A 52 13.46 6.70 -9.64
CA ALA A 52 12.04 6.39 -9.75
C ALA A 52 11.78 4.92 -9.37
N ALA A 53 12.56 3.99 -9.90
CA ALA A 53 12.44 2.56 -9.59
C ALA A 53 12.65 2.27 -8.09
N GLN A 54 13.67 2.87 -7.47
CA GLN A 54 13.91 2.72 -6.02
C GLN A 54 12.75 3.24 -5.17
N LYS A 55 12.16 4.38 -5.55
CA LYS A 55 10.99 4.92 -4.85
C LYS A 55 9.76 4.03 -5.01
N VAL A 56 9.54 3.48 -6.21
CA VAL A 56 8.45 2.52 -6.47
C VAL A 56 8.65 1.22 -5.69
N GLU A 57 9.89 0.75 -5.54
CA GLU A 57 10.16 -0.44 -4.72
C GLU A 57 9.86 -0.20 -3.24
N GLN A 58 10.26 0.96 -2.69
CA GLN A 58 9.92 1.36 -1.32
C GLN A 58 8.41 1.50 -1.13
N LEU A 59 7.71 2.05 -2.13
CA LEU A 59 6.25 2.14 -2.15
C LEU A 59 5.59 0.75 -2.11
N CYS A 60 6.08 -0.20 -2.92
CA CYS A 60 5.58 -1.58 -2.89
C CYS A 60 5.85 -2.27 -1.55
N GLN A 61 7.03 -2.04 -0.94
CA GLN A 61 7.33 -2.56 0.39
C GLN A 61 6.34 -2.01 1.42
N ARG A 62 6.04 -0.70 1.39
CA ARG A 62 5.02 -0.09 2.25
C ARG A 62 3.63 -0.67 2.03
N ALA A 63 3.19 -0.80 0.78
CA ALA A 63 1.91 -1.39 0.45
C ALA A 63 1.77 -2.83 0.98
N ARG A 64 2.83 -3.64 0.95
CA ARG A 64 2.85 -4.98 1.56
C ARG A 64 2.65 -4.95 3.08
N LEU A 65 3.21 -3.96 3.77
CA LEU A 65 3.02 -3.78 5.21
C LEU A 65 1.58 -3.38 5.53
N ILE A 66 1.03 -2.41 4.78
CA ILE A 66 -0.36 -1.95 4.90
C ILE A 66 -1.32 -3.13 4.72
N ARG A 67 -1.17 -3.88 3.61
CA ARG A 67 -1.92 -5.11 3.34
C ARG A 67 -1.87 -6.09 4.51
N LYS A 68 -0.67 -6.38 5.02
CA LYS A 68 -0.48 -7.34 6.11
C LYS A 68 -1.15 -6.89 7.40
N PHE A 69 -1.11 -5.59 7.71
CA PHE A 69 -1.83 -5.06 8.84
C PHE A 69 -3.34 -5.20 8.66
N VAL A 70 -3.90 -4.82 7.51
CA VAL A 70 -5.34 -4.93 7.25
C VAL A 70 -5.79 -6.39 7.35
N ALA A 71 -5.00 -7.33 6.82
CA ALA A 71 -5.27 -8.76 6.97
C ALA A 71 -5.20 -9.26 8.42
N LEU A 72 -4.31 -8.72 9.26
CA LEU A 72 -4.24 -9.07 10.68
C LEU A 72 -5.40 -8.46 11.47
N TRP A 73 -5.71 -7.18 11.21
CA TRP A 73 -6.72 -6.42 11.94
C TRP A 73 -8.14 -6.83 11.56
N CYS A 74 -8.45 -6.92 10.27
CA CYS A 74 -9.81 -7.14 9.77
C CYS A 74 -10.13 -8.61 9.51
N HIS A 75 -9.23 -9.38 8.91
CA HIS A 75 -9.53 -10.77 8.54
C HIS A 75 -9.21 -11.77 9.65
N GLN A 76 -8.08 -11.59 10.34
CA GLN A 76 -7.67 -12.48 11.43
C GLN A 76 -8.17 -12.01 12.81
N GLN A 77 -8.68 -10.77 12.91
CA GLN A 77 -9.17 -10.18 14.17
C GLN A 77 -8.11 -10.22 15.29
N ASP A 78 -6.82 -10.25 14.91
CA ASP A 78 -5.68 -10.31 15.84
C ASP A 78 -5.10 -8.90 16.02
N HIS A 79 -5.88 -8.07 16.70
CA HIS A 79 -5.55 -6.66 16.95
C HIS A 79 -4.24 -6.49 17.72
N GLY A 80 -3.89 -7.47 18.58
CA GLY A 80 -2.62 -7.50 19.30
C GLY A 80 -1.43 -7.68 18.36
N ALA A 81 -1.47 -8.69 17.49
CA ALA A 81 -0.44 -8.91 16.48
C ALA A 81 -0.36 -7.74 15.48
N ALA A 82 -1.50 -7.18 15.07
CA ALA A 82 -1.56 -6.03 14.18
C ALA A 82 -0.92 -4.77 14.80
N ALA A 83 -1.21 -4.47 16.08
CA ALA A 83 -0.61 -3.35 16.79
C ALA A 83 0.92 -3.52 16.97
N GLN A 84 1.37 -4.72 17.34
CA GLN A 84 2.79 -5.03 17.44
C GLN A 84 3.49 -4.93 16.09
N PHE A 85 2.83 -5.40 15.03
CA PHE A 85 3.32 -5.31 13.66
C PHE A 85 3.48 -3.85 13.22
N ALA A 86 2.49 -2.99 13.50
CA ALA A 86 2.57 -1.55 13.21
C ALA A 86 3.72 -0.87 13.95
N ALA A 87 3.90 -1.15 15.24
CA ALA A 87 4.98 -0.60 16.05
C ALA A 87 6.37 -1.05 15.55
N THR A 88 6.53 -2.33 15.23
CA THR A 88 7.81 -2.89 14.77
C THR A 88 8.15 -2.42 13.36
N SER A 89 7.14 -2.24 12.51
CA SER A 89 7.28 -1.74 11.15
C SER A 89 7.42 -0.21 11.09
N ARG A 90 7.41 0.48 12.25
CA ARG A 90 7.51 1.94 12.40
C ARG A 90 6.49 2.70 11.54
N LEU A 91 5.31 2.13 11.39
CA LEU A 91 4.25 2.79 10.65
C LEU A 91 3.69 3.90 11.57
N GLY A 92 3.66 5.14 11.07
CA GLY A 92 3.37 6.35 11.86
C GLY A 92 1.89 6.73 11.99
N TRP A 93 1.01 5.99 11.31
CA TRP A 93 -0.44 6.08 11.42
C TRP A 93 -1.00 5.83 12.84
N PRO A 94 -2.10 6.52 13.20
CA PRO A 94 -2.86 6.18 14.40
C PRO A 94 -3.56 4.82 14.23
N LEU A 95 -3.50 3.97 15.27
CA LEU A 95 -4.22 2.70 15.27
C LEU A 95 -5.74 2.96 15.21
N PRO A 96 -6.49 2.19 14.40
CA PRO A 96 -7.95 2.29 14.37
C PRO A 96 -8.54 1.96 15.74
N VAL A 97 -9.50 2.79 16.18
CA VAL A 97 -10.06 2.75 17.55
C VAL A 97 -11.12 1.67 17.76
N SER A 98 -11.60 1.01 16.70
CA SER A 98 -12.70 0.04 16.78
C SER A 98 -12.40 -1.25 16.02
N ASP A 99 -12.80 -2.35 16.64
CA ASP A 99 -12.81 -3.74 16.15
C ASP A 99 -13.74 -3.93 14.92
N GLN A 100 -14.79 -3.10 14.81
CA GLN A 100 -15.85 -3.21 13.79
C GLN A 100 -15.66 -2.32 12.55
N ARG A 101 -14.45 -1.87 12.22
CA ARG A 101 -14.29 -1.07 11.00
C ARG A 101 -14.29 -1.95 9.75
N ASP A 102 -15.02 -1.49 8.74
CA ASP A 102 -14.97 -2.06 7.41
C ASP A 102 -13.50 -2.06 6.92
N PRO A 103 -13.03 -3.14 6.30
CA PRO A 103 -11.63 -3.26 5.92
C PRO A 103 -11.17 -2.19 4.90
N CYS A 104 -12.07 -1.75 4.02
CA CYS A 104 -11.79 -0.64 3.10
C CYS A 104 -11.68 0.68 3.87
N GLU A 105 -12.53 0.92 4.87
CA GLU A 105 -12.41 2.11 5.73
C GLU A 105 -11.09 2.13 6.52
N VAL A 106 -10.67 0.97 7.06
CA VAL A 106 -9.36 0.84 7.70
C VAL A 106 -8.29 1.21 6.70
N MET A 107 -8.28 0.60 5.51
CA MET A 107 -7.27 0.85 4.50
C MET A 107 -7.21 2.30 4.03
N LEU A 108 -8.35 2.91 3.71
CA LEU A 108 -8.44 4.31 3.32
C LEU A 108 -7.87 5.24 4.38
N HIS A 109 -8.10 4.94 5.66
CA HIS A 109 -7.52 5.71 6.76
C HIS A 109 -5.99 5.66 6.79
N ILE A 110 -5.40 4.48 6.54
CA ILE A 110 -3.94 4.30 6.45
C ILE A 110 -3.38 5.10 5.28
N LEU A 111 -3.97 4.92 4.11
CA LEU A 111 -3.49 5.50 2.86
C LEU A 111 -3.59 7.04 2.89
N ALA A 112 -4.61 7.58 3.55
CA ALA A 112 -4.73 9.01 3.80
C ALA A 112 -3.59 9.54 4.70
N CYS A 113 -3.14 8.73 5.67
CA CYS A 113 -2.04 9.09 6.55
C CYS A 113 -0.66 8.98 5.86
N GLU A 114 -0.51 8.08 4.87
CA GLU A 114 0.71 7.98 4.06
C GLU A 114 0.85 9.13 3.05
N LYS A 115 -0.26 9.76 2.63
CA LYS A 115 -0.24 10.94 1.75
C LYS A 115 0.08 12.27 2.49
N GLY A 116 0.05 12.29 3.83
CA GLY A 116 0.22 13.49 4.68
C GLY A 116 1.61 13.63 5.27
#